data_AF-A0A920LMN2-F1
#
_entry.id   AF-A0A920LMN2-F1
#
_cell.length_a   1.000
_cell.length_b   1.000
_cell.length_c   1.000
_cell.angle_alpha   90.00
_cell.angle_beta   90.00
_cell.angle_gamma   90.00
#
_symmetry.space_group_name_H-M   'P 1'
#
loop_
_entity.id
_entity.type
_entity.pdbx_description
1 polymer ?
#
loop_
_entity_poly.entity_id
_entity_poly.type
_entity_poly.pdbx_seq_one_letter_code
_entity_poly.pdbx_strand_id
1 'polypeptide(L)'
;MNEVNKKYLWKLIQLTGDSLINKLPDHPNHPNGRNPYAHVALKVKNKFGKSYKYLPDEKVNEVINYLNILKQTEGNSKTYINHIKFLINFYS
;
A
#
# COMPACT_ATOMS: atom_id res chain seq x y z
N MET A 1 -7.27 -7.75 16.16
CA MET A 1 -8.13 -6.62 15.79
C MET A 1 -9.55 -7.09 15.92
N ASN A 2 -10.43 -6.24 16.40
CA ASN A 2 -11.86 -6.48 16.43
C ASN A 2 -12.45 -6.49 15.01
N GLU A 3 -13.68 -6.99 14.89
CA GLU A 3 -14.40 -7.11 13.62
C GLU A 3 -14.57 -5.77 12.88
N VAL A 4 -14.83 -4.68 13.62
CA VAL A 4 -15.04 -3.33 13.07
C VAL A 4 -13.77 -2.82 12.39
N ASN A 5 -12.63 -2.92 13.07
CA ASN A 5 -11.34 -2.50 12.57
C ASN A 5 -10.88 -3.34 11.38
N LYS A 6 -11.12 -4.65 11.39
CA LYS A 6 -10.85 -5.52 10.23
C LYS A 6 -11.64 -5.09 9.00
N LYS A 7 -12.95 -4.81 9.15
CA LYS A 7 -13.81 -4.35 8.06
C LYS A 7 -13.38 -2.97 7.55
N TYR A 8 -13.02 -2.07 8.46
CA TYR A 8 -12.53 -0.74 8.12
C TYR A 8 -11.20 -0.80 7.33
N LEU A 9 -10.20 -1.54 7.83
CA LEU A 9 -8.93 -1.71 7.13
C LEU A 9 -9.09 -2.42 5.80
N TRP A 10 -10.00 -3.39 5.68
CA TRP A 10 -10.28 -4.04 4.41
C TRP A 10 -10.77 -3.04 3.35
N LYS A 11 -11.70 -2.16 3.72
CA LYS A 11 -12.16 -1.07 2.83
C LYS A 11 -11.00 -0.15 2.43
N LEU A 12 -10.10 0.19 3.36
CA LEU A 12 -8.93 1.01 3.04
C LEU A 12 -7.95 0.29 2.12
N ILE A 13 -7.71 -1.00 2.31
CA ILE A 13 -6.90 -1.83 1.42
C ILE A 13 -7.50 -1.83 0.01
N GLN A 14 -8.82 -1.94 -0.11
CA GLN A 14 -9.52 -1.85 -1.39
C GLN A 14 -9.32 -0.47 -2.03
N LEU A 15 -9.58 0.62 -1.30
CA LEU A 15 -9.38 1.99 -1.81
C LEU A 15 -7.93 2.28 -2.22
N THR A 16 -6.95 1.73 -1.49
CA THR A 16 -5.54 1.81 -1.89
C THR A 16 -5.29 0.97 -3.14
N GLY A 17 -5.83 -0.25 -3.23
CA GLY A 17 -5.73 -1.09 -4.42
C GLY A 17 -6.35 -0.44 -5.66
N ASP A 18 -7.50 0.23 -5.52
CA ASP A 18 -8.16 0.98 -6.60
C ASP A 18 -7.22 2.05 -7.17
N SER A 19 -6.45 2.71 -6.29
CA SER A 19 -5.47 3.72 -6.72
C SER A 19 -4.26 3.15 -7.47
N LEU A 20 -4.06 1.82 -7.43
CA LEU A 20 -2.96 1.08 -8.08
C LEU A 20 -3.42 0.30 -9.33
N ILE A 21 -4.71 0.32 -9.66
CA ILE A 21 -5.21 -0.30 -10.89
C ILE A 21 -4.44 0.26 -12.09
N ASN A 22 -3.93 -0.64 -12.94
CA ASN A 22 -3.11 -0.34 -14.12
C ASN A 22 -1.80 0.42 -13.85
N LYS A 23 -1.33 0.46 -12.59
CA LYS A 23 -0.04 1.10 -12.20
C LYS A 23 1.03 0.11 -11.78
N LEU A 24 0.67 -1.15 -11.59
CA LEU A 24 1.60 -2.20 -11.21
C LEU A 24 2.33 -2.74 -12.45
N PRO A 25 3.62 -3.09 -12.33
CA PRO A 25 4.40 -3.61 -13.45
C PRO A 25 3.89 -4.99 -13.87
N ASP A 26 3.86 -5.22 -15.18
CA ASP A 26 3.53 -6.52 -15.75
C ASP A 26 4.55 -7.59 -15.33
N HIS A 27 4.11 -8.85 -15.37
CA HIS A 27 4.95 -10.00 -15.07
C HIS A 27 4.56 -11.18 -15.96
N PRO A 28 5.52 -11.97 -16.48
CA PRO A 28 5.23 -13.11 -17.36
C PRO A 28 4.22 -14.11 -16.75
N ASN A 29 4.31 -14.33 -15.43
CA ASN A 29 3.40 -15.22 -14.68
C ASN A 29 2.01 -14.61 -14.39
N HIS A 30 1.73 -13.40 -14.86
CA HIS A 30 0.46 -12.69 -14.67
C HIS A 30 -0.07 -12.16 -16.01
N PRO A 31 -0.53 -13.05 -16.91
CA PRO A 31 -0.97 -12.67 -18.26
C PRO A 31 -2.18 -11.71 -18.27
N ASN A 32 -2.96 -11.65 -17.18
CA ASN A 32 -4.12 -10.76 -17.03
C ASN A 32 -3.83 -9.55 -16.11
N GLY A 33 -2.55 -9.25 -15.86
CA GLY A 33 -2.13 -8.21 -14.92
C GLY A 33 -2.11 -8.64 -13.45
N ARG A 34 -1.58 -7.77 -12.59
CA ARG A 34 -1.49 -8.03 -11.13
C ARG A 34 -2.77 -7.58 -10.43
N ASN A 35 -3.25 -8.38 -9.48
CA ASN A 35 -4.33 -7.97 -8.59
C ASN A 35 -3.81 -6.94 -7.55
N PRO A 36 -4.22 -5.66 -7.63
CA PRO A 36 -3.69 -4.62 -6.76
C PRO A 36 -4.10 -4.79 -5.30
N TYR A 37 -5.27 -5.35 -5.02
CA TYR A 37 -5.72 -5.60 -3.65
C TYR A 37 -4.87 -6.66 -2.95
N ALA A 38 -4.55 -7.74 -3.66
CA ALA A 38 -3.67 -8.79 -3.16
C ALA A 38 -2.25 -8.24 -2.91
N HIS A 39 -1.77 -7.38 -3.82
CA HIS A 39 -0.47 -6.71 -3.66
C HIS A 39 -0.42 -5.83 -2.40
N VAL A 40 -1.44 -4.98 -2.16
CA VAL A 40 -1.53 -4.14 -0.96
C VAL A 40 -1.58 -5.00 0.31
N ALA A 41 -2.41 -6.05 0.33
CA ALA A 41 -2.51 -6.94 1.49
C ALA A 41 -1.19 -7.67 1.78
N LEU A 42 -0.46 -8.09 0.74
CA LEU A 42 0.86 -8.70 0.87
C LEU A 42 1.88 -7.71 1.42
N LYS A 43 1.87 -6.46 0.96
CA LYS A 43 2.74 -5.39 1.49
C LYS A 43 2.51 -5.14 2.98
N VAL A 44 1.24 -5.08 3.42
CA VAL A 44 0.89 -5.00 4.84
C VAL A 44 1.43 -6.21 5.59
N LYS A 45 1.20 -7.44 5.09
CA LYS A 45 1.72 -8.66 5.73
C LYS A 45 3.24 -8.62 5.88
N ASN A 46 3.96 -8.21 4.84
CA ASN A 46 5.42 -8.16 4.85
C ASN A 46 5.95 -7.07 5.80
N LYS A 47 5.29 -5.91 5.87
CA LYS A 47 5.68 -4.81 6.77
C LYS A 47 5.50 -5.16 8.25
N PHE A 48 4.41 -5.84 8.60
CA PHE A 48 4.04 -6.13 9.99
C PHE A 48 4.31 -7.58 10.42
N GLY A 49 4.88 -8.41 9.53
CA GLY A 49 5.18 -9.83 9.76
C GLY A 49 3.97 -10.76 9.78
N LYS A 50 2.75 -10.23 9.82
CA LYS A 50 1.49 -10.99 9.83
C LYS A 50 0.37 -10.21 9.16
N SER A 51 -0.71 -10.90 8.77
CA SER A 51 -1.89 -10.24 8.20
C SER A 51 -2.52 -9.28 9.20
N TYR A 52 -3.08 -8.18 8.71
CA TYR A 52 -3.80 -7.19 9.52
C TYR A 52 -4.89 -7.82 10.40
N LYS A 53 -5.49 -8.94 9.97
CA LYS A 53 -6.48 -9.69 10.73
C LYS A 53 -5.98 -10.19 12.10
N TYR A 54 -4.67 -10.39 12.24
CA TYR A 54 -4.01 -10.91 13.46
C TYR A 54 -3.21 -9.85 14.23
N LEU A 55 -3.23 -8.59 13.80
CA LEU A 55 -2.61 -7.49 14.55
C LEU A 55 -3.49 -7.07 15.74
N PRO A 56 -2.95 -6.47 16.80
CA PRO A 56 -3.75 -5.84 17.86
C PRO A 56 -4.47 -4.58 17.36
N ASP A 57 -5.54 -4.16 18.05
CA ASP A 57 -6.32 -2.95 17.69
C ASP A 57 -5.52 -1.64 17.83
N GLU A 58 -4.55 -1.61 18.74
CA GLU A 58 -3.62 -0.49 18.91
C GLU A 58 -2.84 -0.15 17.63
N LYS A 59 -2.62 -1.15 16.76
CA LYS A 59 -1.88 -1.00 15.51
C LYS A 59 -2.73 -0.51 14.34
N VAL A 60 -4.03 -0.25 14.51
CA VAL A 60 -4.91 0.22 13.43
C VAL A 60 -4.34 1.47 12.77
N ASN A 61 -3.97 2.47 13.56
CA ASN A 61 -3.43 3.73 13.05
C ASN A 61 -2.10 3.54 12.30
N GLU A 62 -1.23 2.65 12.76
CA GLU A 62 0.02 2.32 12.05
C GLU A 62 -0.27 1.72 10.66
N VAL A 63 -1.26 0.81 10.57
CA VAL A 63 -1.65 0.21 9.29
C VAL A 63 -2.27 1.25 8.36
N ILE A 64 -3.14 2.13 8.86
CA ILE A 64 -3.72 3.23 8.08
C ILE A 64 -2.61 4.14 7.52
N ASN A 65 -1.65 4.54 8.36
CA ASN A 65 -0.55 5.38 7.94
C ASN A 65 0.30 4.69 6.85
N TYR A 66 0.58 3.40 7.02
CA TYR A 66 1.31 2.63 6.02
C TYR A 66 0.56 2.55 4.67
N LEU A 67 -0.77 2.34 4.69
CA LEU A 67 -1.58 2.34 3.47
C LEU A 67 -1.57 3.70 2.76
N ASN A 68 -1.56 4.80 3.52
CA ASN A 68 -1.45 6.15 2.97
C ASN A 68 -0.09 6.38 2.30
N ILE A 69 1.00 5.92 2.93
CA ILE A 69 2.35 5.98 2.35
C ILE A 69 2.38 5.16 1.06
N LEU A 70 1.88 3.91 1.09
CA LEU A 70 1.85 3.03 -0.08
C LEU A 70 1.08 3.66 -1.25
N LYS A 71 -0.07 4.27 -0.97
CA LYS A 71 -0.87 5.00 -1.96
C LYS A 71 -0.10 6.17 -2.58
N GLN A 72 0.70 6.90 -1.81
CA GLN A 72 1.51 8.01 -2.32
C GLN A 72 2.71 7.51 -3.13
N THR A 73 3.39 6.45 -2.68
CA THR A 73 4.60 5.94 -3.33
C THR A 73 4.31 5.16 -4.60
N GLU A 74 3.29 4.30 -4.58
CA GLU A 74 2.96 3.39 -5.69
C GLU A 74 1.77 3.90 -6.53
N GLY A 75 0.88 4.72 -5.95
CA GLY A 75 -0.26 5.31 -6.66
C GLY A 75 0.08 6.56 -7.47
N ASN A 76 1.19 7.25 -7.18
CA ASN A 76 1.66 8.39 -7.95
C ASN A 76 3.04 8.11 -8.54
N SER A 77 3.07 7.43 -9.69
CA SER A 77 4.29 7.04 -10.42
C SER A 77 5.20 8.20 -10.85
N LYS A 78 4.77 9.47 -10.72
CA LYS A 78 5.59 10.66 -11.06
C LYS A 78 6.11 11.46 -9.87
N THR A 79 5.52 11.36 -8.67
CA THR A 79 5.79 12.34 -7.60
C THR A 79 6.98 11.96 -6.72
N TYR A 80 7.24 10.67 -6.49
CA TYR A 80 8.34 10.24 -5.61
C TYR A 80 9.73 10.45 -6.24
N ILE A 81 9.89 10.17 -7.54
CA ILE A 81 11.13 10.48 -8.27
C ILE A 81 11.38 11.99 -8.30
N ASN A 82 10.33 12.80 -8.50
CA ASN A 82 10.45 14.25 -8.48
C ASN A 82 10.75 14.78 -7.07
N HIS A 83 10.21 14.17 -6.01
CA HIS A 83 10.53 14.54 -4.63
C HIS A 83 11.97 14.15 -4.25
N ILE A 84 12.44 12.96 -4.63
CA ILE A 84 13.83 12.55 -4.45
C ILE A 84 14.77 13.48 -5.23
N LYS A 85 14.46 13.81 -6.49
CA LYS A 85 15.24 14.78 -7.28
C LYS A 85 15.22 16.18 -6.67
N PHE A 86 14.09 16.63 -6.13
CA PHE A 86 13.97 17.91 -5.42
C PHE A 86 14.84 17.94 -4.17
N LEU A 87 14.82 16.89 -3.35
CA LEU A 87 15.64 16.80 -2.15
C LEU A 87 17.13 16.76 -2.51
N ILE A 88 17.54 15.94 -3.49
CA ILE A 88 18.94 15.89 -3.93
C ILE A 88 19.43 17.27 -4.42
N ASN A 89 18.64 17.98 -5.21
CA ASN A 89 19.01 19.31 -5.72
C ASN A 89 19.00 20.42 -4.65
N PHE A 90 18.32 20.24 -3.52
CA PHE A 90 18.28 21.23 -2.45
C PHE A 90 19.41 21.05 -1.42
N TYR A 91 19.94 19.83 -1.31
CA TYR A 91 21.03 19.47 -0.40
C TYR A 91 22.40 19.28 -1.08
N SER A 92 22.52 19.64 -2.36
CA SER A 92 23.78 19.71 -3.12
C SER A 92 24.14 21.15 -3.41
#